data_AF-A0A7C7P9T5-F1
#
_entry.id   AF-A0A7C7P9T5-F1
#
_cell.length_a   1.000
_cell.length_b   1.000
_cell.length_c   1.000
_cell.angle_alpha   90.00
_cell.angle_beta   90.00
_cell.angle_gamma   90.00
#
_symmetry.space_group_name_H-M   'P 1'
#
loop_
_entity.id
_entity.type
_entity.pdbx_description
1 polymer ?
#
loop_
_entity_poly.entity_id
_entity_poly.type
_entity_poly.pdbx_seq_one_letter_code
_entity_poly.pdbx_strand_id
1 'polypeptide(L)'
;MISIRAKSIDYFAQDKVKVSSGKYISDPFSDLGKPLSKTTYSIGISSSYMNLQPKLIRNLLGDSGEYIPKDIRKEAPDGSYTVYYQVKRILK
;
A
#
# COMPACT_ATOMS: atom_id res chain seq x y z
N MET A 1 1.34 4.30 -0.31
CA MET A 1 2.09 3.55 -1.35
C MET A 1 1.21 2.43 -1.84
N ILE A 2 1.26 2.10 -3.13
CA ILE A 2 0.68 0.87 -3.67
C ILE A 2 1.83 -0.04 -4.09
N SER A 3 1.70 -1.33 -3.81
CA SER A 3 2.64 -2.35 -4.24
C SER A 3 1.91 -3.47 -4.95
N ILE A 4 2.60 -4.12 -5.87
CA ILE A 4 2.12 -5.25 -6.62
C ILE A 4 3.16 -6.35 -6.59
N ARG A 5 2.73 -7.59 -6.36
CA ARG A 5 3.61 -8.76 -6.31
C ARG A 5 2.98 -9.98 -6.95
N ALA A 6 3.70 -10.68 -7.82
CA ALA A 6 3.32 -12.01 -8.29
C ALA A 6 4.44 -13.00 -7.99
N LYS A 7 4.19 -13.91 -7.05
CA LYS A 7 5.17 -14.93 -6.64
C LYS A 7 5.47 -15.95 -7.74
N SER A 8 4.51 -16.22 -8.63
CA SER A 8 4.62 -17.18 -9.72
C SER A 8 5.65 -16.79 -10.80
N ILE A 9 5.94 -15.50 -10.92
CA ILE A 9 6.84 -14.93 -11.92
C ILE A 9 7.93 -14.05 -11.29
N ASP A 10 8.14 -14.20 -9.97
CA ASP A 10 9.06 -13.41 -9.15
C ASP A 10 9.02 -11.88 -9.42
N TYR A 11 7.82 -11.35 -9.61
CA TYR A 11 7.62 -9.93 -9.91
C TYR A 11 7.26 -9.14 -8.66
N PHE A 12 7.89 -7.98 -8.48
CA PHE A 12 7.56 -7.00 -7.47
C PHE A 12 7.76 -5.58 -8.00
N ALA A 13 6.80 -4.70 -7.76
CA ALA A 13 6.91 -3.27 -8.02
C ALA A 13 6.12 -2.46 -6.99
N GLN A 14 6.48 -1.18 -6.85
CA GLN A 14 5.81 -0.23 -5.97
C GLN A 14 5.72 1.14 -6.62
N ASP A 15 4.66 1.88 -6.30
CA ASP A 15 4.49 3.26 -6.73
C ASP A 15 3.85 4.12 -5.63
N LYS A 16 4.06 5.43 -5.74
CA LYS A 16 3.32 6.42 -4.96
C LYS A 16 1.87 6.45 -5.45
N VAL A 17 0.96 6.74 -4.53
CA VAL A 17 -0.46 6.87 -4.85
C VAL A 17 -0.84 8.34 -4.79
N LYS A 18 -1.63 8.77 -5.78
CA LYS A 18 -2.42 9.99 -5.69
C LYS A 18 -3.80 9.60 -5.18
N VAL A 19 -4.28 10.28 -4.14
CA VAL A 19 -5.62 10.07 -3.61
C VAL A 19 -6.52 11.17 -4.17
N SER A 20 -7.55 10.78 -4.90
CA SER A 20 -8.54 11.71 -5.46
C SER A 20 -9.94 11.11 -5.31
N SER A 21 -10.85 11.86 -4.69
CA SER A 21 -12.26 11.46 -4.51
C SER A 21 -12.43 10.06 -3.89
N GLY A 22 -11.62 9.74 -2.86
CA GLY A 22 -11.64 8.45 -2.18
C GLY A 22 -11.04 7.28 -2.99
N LYS A 23 -10.46 7.55 -4.16
CA LYS A 23 -9.77 6.56 -4.98
C LYS A 23 -8.27 6.72 -4.86
N TYR A 24 -7.57 5.59 -4.82
CA TYR A 24 -6.12 5.52 -4.92
C TYR A 24 -5.75 5.26 -6.38
N ILE A 25 -4.93 6.13 -6.96
CA ILE A 25 -4.51 6.06 -8.35
C ILE A 25 -2.97 6.03 -8.39
N SER A 26 -2.41 5.12 -9.17
CA SER A 26 -0.98 5.06 -9.48
C SER A 26 -0.80 5.07 -11.00
N ASP A 27 0.44 5.22 -11.44
CA ASP A 27 0.76 4.99 -12.84
C ASP A 27 0.66 3.48 -13.18
N PRO A 28 0.55 3.12 -14.47
CA PRO A 28 0.48 1.73 -14.89
C PRO A 28 1.75 0.97 -14.51
N PHE A 29 1.57 -0.22 -13.95
CA PHE A 29 2.67 -1.14 -13.70
C PHE A 29 3.07 -1.89 -14.97
N SER A 30 4.37 -2.12 -15.15
CA SER A 30 4.94 -2.88 -16.26
C SER A 30 6.12 -3.72 -15.81
N ASP A 31 6.46 -4.74 -16.59
CA ASP A 31 7.66 -5.55 -16.40
C ASP A 31 8.71 -5.13 -17.43
N LEU A 32 9.64 -4.26 -17.04
CA LEU A 32 10.67 -3.70 -17.91
C LEU A 32 10.11 -3.10 -19.22
N GLY A 33 8.99 -2.35 -19.10
CA GLY A 33 8.30 -1.74 -20.24
C GLY A 33 7.37 -2.69 -21.01
N LYS A 34 7.29 -3.96 -20.63
CA LYS A 34 6.35 -4.94 -21.21
C LYS A 34 5.05 -5.00 -20.38
N PRO A 35 3.92 -5.35 -21.02
CA PRO A 35 2.68 -5.62 -20.30
C PRO A 35 2.85 -6.69 -19.22
N LEU A 36 2.13 -6.54 -18.12
CA LEU A 36 2.13 -7.54 -17.06
C LEU A 36 1.55 -8.87 -17.55
N SER A 37 2.21 -9.97 -17.18
CA SER A 37 1.72 -11.31 -17.49
C SER A 37 0.38 -11.58 -16.79
N LYS A 38 -0.52 -12.31 -17.45
CA LYS A 38 -1.83 -12.68 -16.90
C LYS A 38 -1.68 -13.74 -15.80
N THR A 39 -1.48 -13.29 -14.57
CA THR A 39 -1.36 -14.13 -13.38
C THR A 39 -2.04 -13.50 -12.16
N THR A 40 -2.02 -14.19 -11.02
CA THR A 40 -2.55 -13.63 -9.77
C THR A 40 -1.51 -12.73 -9.12
N TYR A 41 -1.86 -11.46 -8.99
CA TYR A 41 -1.09 -10.47 -8.26
C TYR A 41 -1.68 -10.24 -6.89
N SER A 42 -0.81 -10.05 -5.92
CA SER A 42 -1.11 -9.47 -4.63
C SER A 42 -0.92 -7.95 -4.73
N ILE A 43 -1.98 -7.19 -4.53
CA ILE A 43 -1.97 -5.72 -4.53
C ILE A 43 -2.03 -5.28 -3.09
N GLY A 44 -1.06 -4.49 -2.64
CA GLY A 44 -0.97 -3.96 -1.29
C GLY A 44 -1.06 -2.45 -1.27
N ILE A 45 -1.75 -1.89 -0.29
CA ILE A 45 -1.67 -0.47 0.06
C ILE A 45 -1.02 -0.38 1.43
N SER A 46 -0.01 0.47 1.56
CA SER A 46 0.66 0.73 2.83
C SER A 46 0.99 2.21 3.05
N SER A 47 1.11 2.60 4.31
CA SER A 47 1.66 3.89 4.74
C SER A 47 3.08 3.75 5.29
N SER A 48 3.82 4.87 5.35
CA SER A 48 5.02 4.97 6.20
C SER A 48 4.65 4.81 7.67
N TYR A 49 5.66 4.52 8.49
CA TYR A 49 5.56 4.53 9.97
C TYR A 49 5.03 5.88 10.48
N MET A 50 4.31 5.86 11.60
CA MET A 50 3.62 7.05 12.09
C MET A 50 4.58 8.16 12.49
N ASN A 51 5.73 7.82 13.08
CA ASN A 51 6.78 8.78 13.41
C ASN A 51 7.32 9.55 12.18
N LEU A 52 7.25 8.95 10.98
CA LEU A 52 7.63 9.56 9.71
C LEU A 52 6.49 10.34 9.03
N GLN A 53 5.27 10.22 9.53
CA GLN A 53 4.14 10.97 8.98
C GLN A 53 4.18 12.44 9.42
N PRO A 54 3.71 13.36 8.57
CA PRO A 54 3.56 14.77 8.95
C PRO A 54 2.67 14.94 10.18
N LYS A 55 2.93 15.97 10.98
CA LYS A 55 2.15 16.28 12.20
C LYS A 55 0.64 16.30 11.96
N LEU A 56 0.19 16.84 10.82
CA LEU A 56 -1.22 16.85 10.44
C LEU A 56 -1.82 15.44 10.36
N ILE A 57 -1.09 14.49 9.78
CA ILE A 57 -1.54 13.10 9.65
C ILE A 57 -1.54 12.40 11.01
N ARG A 58 -0.51 12.62 11.84
CA ARG A 58 -0.46 12.09 13.21
C ARG A 58 -1.61 12.60 14.07
N ASN A 59 -1.96 13.89 13.96
CA ASN A 59 -3.12 14.44 14.66
C ASN A 59 -4.45 13.75 14.24
N LEU A 60 -4.56 13.30 12.98
CA LEU A 60 -5.75 12.63 12.47
C LEU A 60 -5.80 11.14 12.80
N LEU A 61 -4.66 10.46 12.79
CA LEU A 61 -4.57 9.00 12.94
C LEU A 61 -4.08 8.55 14.32
N GLY A 62 -3.72 9.49 15.19
CA GLY A 62 -3.03 9.23 16.45
C GLY A 62 -1.52 9.26 16.28
N ASP A 63 -0.79 9.66 17.33
CA ASP A 63 0.69 9.75 17.28
C ASP A 63 1.33 8.37 17.05
N SER A 64 0.66 7.31 17.50
CA SER A 64 1.06 5.91 17.28
C SER A 64 0.12 5.19 16.29
N GLY A 65 -0.78 5.89 15.59
CA GLY A 65 -1.73 5.27 14.66
C GLY A 65 -2.91 4.57 15.33
N GLU A 66 -3.18 4.86 16.61
CA GLU A 66 -4.23 4.23 17.41
C GLU A 66 -5.65 4.44 16.86
N TYR A 67 -5.88 5.48 16.05
CA TYR A 67 -7.16 5.76 15.40
C TYR A 67 -7.30 5.11 14.02
N ILE A 68 -6.27 4.41 13.52
CA ILE A 68 -6.40 3.64 12.28
C ILE A 68 -7.39 2.48 12.53
N PRO A 69 -8.39 2.29 11.66
CA PRO A 69 -9.35 1.19 11.78
C PRO A 69 -8.65 -0.18 11.83
N LYS A 70 -9.16 -1.09 12.68
CA LYS A 70 -8.51 -2.37 12.99
C LYS A 70 -8.32 -3.28 11.78
N ASP A 71 -9.23 -3.22 10.82
CA ASP A 71 -9.26 -4.00 9.59
C ASP A 71 -8.20 -3.58 8.56
N ILE A 72 -7.67 -2.37 8.67
CA ILE A 72 -6.66 -1.82 7.78
C ILE A 72 -5.38 -1.37 8.50
N ARG A 73 -5.21 -1.74 9.78
CA ARG A 73 -4.00 -1.41 10.55
C ARG A 73 -3.10 -2.62 10.72
N LYS A 74 -1.80 -2.37 10.73
CA LYS A 74 -0.76 -3.35 11.04
C LYS A 74 0.27 -2.75 11.98
N GLU A 75 0.60 -3.49 13.03
CA GLU A 75 1.65 -3.10 13.97
C GLU A 75 3.02 -3.10 13.26
N ALA A 76 3.77 -2.02 13.48
CA ALA A 76 5.11 -1.81 12.98
C ALA A 76 6.14 -2.19 14.06
N PRO A 77 7.41 -2.45 13.67
CA PRO A 77 8.46 -2.84 14.62
C PRO A 77 8.73 -1.82 15.73
N ASP A 78 8.37 -0.56 15.53
CA ASP A 78 8.51 0.53 16.51
C ASP A 78 7.33 0.61 17.49
N GLY A 79 6.40 -0.35 17.45
CA GLY A 79 5.19 -0.38 18.28
C GLY A 79 4.06 0.54 17.80
N SER A 80 4.27 1.31 16.72
CA SER A 80 3.20 2.11 16.10
C SER A 80 2.33 1.27 15.16
N TYR A 81 1.19 1.81 14.73
CA TYR A 81 0.32 1.22 13.72
C TYR A 81 0.49 1.92 12.38
N THR A 82 0.55 1.13 11.31
CA THR A 82 0.54 1.61 9.93
C THR A 82 -0.73 1.21 9.21
N VAL A 83 -1.11 1.95 8.18
CA VAL A 83 -2.13 1.50 7.23
C VAL A 83 -1.53 0.35 6.42
N TYR A 84 -2.22 -0.78 6.38
CA TYR A 84 -1.88 -1.94 5.55
C TYR A 84 -3.15 -2.65 5.09
N TYR A 85 -3.31 -2.80 3.78
CA TYR A 85 -4.40 -3.57 3.20
C TYR A 85 -3.89 -4.34 1.99
N GLN A 86 -4.36 -5.57 1.78
CA GLN A 86 -3.87 -6.43 0.70
C GLN A 86 -5.02 -7.25 0.09
N VAL A 87 -5.05 -7.32 -1.24
CA VAL A 87 -6.00 -8.13 -2.01
C VAL A 87 -5.28 -8.94 -3.08
N LYS A 88 -5.89 -10.06 -3.50
CA LYS A 88 -5.41 -10.87 -4.63
C LYS A 88 -6.34 -10.71 -5.83
N ARG A 89 -5.77 -10.41 -7.00
CA ARG A 89 -6.51 -10.21 -8.25
C ARG A 89 -5.70 -10.72 -9.45
N ILE A 90 -6.40 -11.23 -10.45
CA ILE A 90 -5.82 -11.41 -11.79
C ILE A 90 -5.94 -10.08 -12.51
N LEU A 91 -4.82 -9.51 -12.93
CA LEU A 91 -4.81 -8.30 -13.74
C LEU A 91 -5.05 -8.67 -15.19
N LYS A 92 -5.88 -7.87 -15.86
CA LYS A 92 -6.22 -8.00 -17.28
C LYS A 92 -5.43 -7.01 -18.09
#